data_AF-A0A936WJ42-F1
#
_entry.id   AF-A0A936WJ42-F1
#
_cell.length_a   1.000
_cell.length_b   1.000
_cell.length_c   1.000
_cell.angle_alpha   90.00
_cell.angle_beta   90.00
_cell.angle_gamma   90.00
#
_symmetry.space_group_name_H-M   'P 1'
#
loop_
_entity.id
_entity.type
_entity.pdbx_description
1 polymer ?
#
loop_
_entity_poly.entity_id
_entity_poly.type
_entity_poly.pdbx_seq_one_letter_code
_entity_poly.pdbx_strand_id
1 'polypeptide(L)'
;MRKLLATALLILPAFAFAQVSSSRPAEAPEPHWPPPNALTMQVIMAQRPPHIAPEQWKEIMLGPDRLLHPIRITPAMLDTLDARLLDRRYHYIMSHEQIMAPYGEVR
;
A
#
# COMPACT_ATOMS: atom_id res chain seq x y z
N MET A 1 -27.75 -12.84 71.73
CA MET A 1 -26.72 -12.56 70.70
C MET A 1 -27.20 -13.15 69.38
N ARG A 2 -27.43 -12.29 68.38
CA ARG A 2 -27.96 -12.62 67.05
C ARG A 2 -26.90 -13.40 66.26
N LYS A 3 -27.26 -14.54 65.66
CA LYS A 3 -26.50 -15.09 64.52
C LYS A 3 -27.46 -15.28 63.34
N LEU A 4 -27.15 -14.50 62.32
CA LEU A 4 -27.75 -14.39 60.99
C LEU A 4 -27.60 -15.74 60.26
N LEU A 5 -28.64 -16.27 59.62
CA LEU A 5 -28.96 -16.02 58.20
C LEU A 5 -27.82 -16.48 57.26
N ALA A 6 -28.00 -17.62 56.58
CA ALA A 6 -27.25 -17.95 55.37
C ALA A 6 -27.95 -19.06 54.57
N THR A 7 -29.14 -18.77 54.04
CA THR A 7 -29.68 -19.46 52.87
C THR A 7 -28.85 -19.01 51.66
N ALA A 8 -27.85 -19.78 51.26
CA ALA A 8 -27.11 -19.52 50.02
C ALA A 8 -27.90 -20.08 48.83
N LEU A 9 -28.86 -19.29 48.36
CA LEU A 9 -29.52 -19.47 47.07
C LEU A 9 -28.48 -19.20 45.97
N LEU A 10 -28.04 -20.27 45.31
CA LEU A 10 -27.06 -20.25 44.23
C LEU A 10 -27.72 -19.65 42.97
N ILE A 11 -27.68 -18.33 42.83
CA ILE A 11 -28.06 -17.64 41.59
C ILE A 11 -26.88 -17.79 40.63
N LEU A 12 -26.95 -18.76 39.70
CA LEU A 12 -26.08 -18.75 38.54
C LEU A 12 -26.44 -17.56 37.65
N PRO A 13 -25.54 -16.61 37.37
CA PRO A 13 -25.76 -15.67 36.29
C PRO A 13 -25.60 -16.43 34.97
N ALA A 14 -26.72 -16.67 34.30
CA ALA A 14 -26.72 -17.04 32.89
C ALA A 14 -26.17 -15.86 32.09
N PHE A 15 -24.85 -15.83 31.93
CA PHE A 15 -24.18 -14.95 30.98
C PHE A 15 -24.56 -15.44 29.57
N ALA A 16 -25.68 -14.93 29.07
CA ALA A 16 -25.97 -14.92 27.66
C ALA A 16 -24.95 -13.99 27.00
N PHE A 17 -23.85 -14.56 26.50
CA PHE A 17 -22.99 -13.88 25.55
C PHE A 17 -23.82 -13.64 24.29
N ALA A 18 -24.43 -12.46 24.20
CA ALA A 18 -24.90 -11.92 22.94
C ALA A 18 -23.68 -11.88 22.02
N GLN A 19 -23.62 -12.79 21.06
CA GLN A 19 -22.76 -12.68 19.90
C GLN A 19 -23.22 -11.41 19.17
N VAL A 20 -22.64 -10.27 19.51
CA VAL A 20 -22.60 -9.14 18.59
C VAL A 20 -21.76 -9.66 17.44
N SER A 21 -22.44 -10.18 16.41
CA SER A 21 -21.84 -10.31 15.10
C SER A 21 -21.34 -8.92 14.76
N SER A 22 -20.04 -8.70 14.98
CA SER A 22 -19.31 -7.61 14.38
C SER A 22 -19.56 -7.76 12.89
N SER A 23 -20.54 -7.01 12.41
CA SER A 23 -20.72 -6.74 11.01
C SER A 23 -19.42 -6.03 10.64
N ARG A 24 -18.45 -6.80 10.14
CA ARG A 24 -17.26 -6.26 9.48
C ARG A 24 -17.82 -5.16 8.59
N PRO A 25 -17.42 -3.88 8.77
CA PRO A 25 -17.85 -2.84 7.86
C PRO A 25 -17.58 -3.39 6.48
N ALA A 26 -18.60 -3.42 5.62
CA ALA A 26 -18.42 -3.82 4.23
C ALA A 26 -17.17 -3.09 3.75
N GLU A 27 -16.14 -3.86 3.38
CA GLU A 27 -14.85 -3.36 2.92
C GLU A 27 -15.18 -2.28 1.91
N ALA A 28 -14.91 -1.02 2.29
CA ALA A 28 -15.13 0.09 1.38
C ALA A 28 -14.38 -0.29 0.11
N PRO A 29 -14.99 -0.17 -1.09
CA PRO A 29 -14.36 -0.62 -2.32
C PRO A 29 -12.95 -0.04 -2.33
N GLU A 30 -11.93 -0.92 -2.27
CA GLU A 30 -10.53 -0.51 -2.36
C GLU A 30 -10.45 0.48 -3.52
N PRO A 31 -9.91 1.70 -3.30
CA PRO A 31 -9.89 2.71 -4.33
C PRO A 31 -9.08 2.15 -5.51
N HIS A 32 -9.81 1.62 -6.50
CA HIS A 32 -9.24 1.09 -7.71
C HIS A 32 -8.83 2.30 -8.55
N TRP A 33 -7.63 2.82 -8.29
CA TRP A 33 -7.06 3.82 -9.16
C TRP A 33 -6.95 3.17 -10.55
N PRO A 34 -7.46 3.82 -11.63
CA PRO A 34 -7.27 3.26 -12.95
C PRO A 34 -5.77 3.08 -13.19
N PRO A 35 -5.36 2.00 -13.86
CA PRO A 35 -3.95 1.72 -14.08
C PRO A 35 -3.28 2.89 -14.80
N PRO A 36 -1.99 3.17 -14.55
CA PRO A 36 -1.24 4.16 -15.29
C PRO A 36 -1.18 3.79 -16.76
N ASN A 37 -0.93 4.78 -17.61
CA ASN A 37 -0.67 4.51 -19.01
C ASN A 37 0.61 3.65 -19.18
N ALA A 38 0.74 3.01 -20.33
CA ALA A 38 1.82 2.06 -20.59
C ALA A 38 3.21 2.68 -20.45
N LEU A 39 3.37 3.95 -20.87
CA LEU A 39 4.65 4.65 -20.79
C LEU A 39 5.05 4.92 -19.33
N THR A 40 4.14 5.44 -18.52
CA THR A 40 4.36 5.63 -17.08
C THR A 40 4.65 4.30 -16.39
N MET A 41 3.96 3.22 -16.75
CA MET A 41 4.26 1.91 -16.16
C MET A 41 5.68 1.44 -16.48
N GLN A 42 6.17 1.64 -17.71
CA GLN A 42 7.55 1.31 -18.07
C GLN A 42 8.55 2.11 -17.23
N VAL A 43 8.32 3.41 -17.07
CA VAL A 43 9.17 4.28 -16.26
C VAL A 43 9.17 3.86 -14.79
N ILE A 44 8.00 3.54 -14.23
CA ILE A 44 7.89 3.04 -12.86
C ILE A 44 8.71 1.76 -12.69
N MET A 45 8.55 0.79 -13.59
CA MET A 45 9.24 -0.50 -13.50
C MET A 45 10.75 -0.38 -13.70
N ALA A 46 11.21 0.54 -14.56
CA ALA A 46 12.63 0.82 -14.75
C ALA A 46 13.32 1.36 -13.47
N GLN A 47 12.55 1.90 -12.53
CA GLN A 47 13.05 2.48 -11.27
C GLN A 47 12.83 1.59 -10.06
N ARG A 48 12.36 0.36 -10.27
CA ARG A 48 12.18 -0.63 -9.20
C ARG A 48 13.51 -0.82 -8.45
N PRO A 49 13.54 -0.64 -7.13
CA PRO A 49 14.70 -0.99 -6.34
C PRO A 49 15.01 -2.49 -6.47
N PRO A 50 16.28 -2.89 -6.56
CA PRO A 50 16.67 -4.28 -6.85
C PRO A 50 16.14 -5.29 -5.83
N HIS A 51 16.01 -4.87 -4.57
CA HIS A 51 15.58 -5.68 -3.42
C HIS A 51 14.05 -5.80 -3.28
N ILE A 52 13.25 -5.08 -4.08
CA ILE A 52 11.79 -5.12 -4.01
C ILE A 52 11.28 -5.95 -5.19
N ALA A 53 10.42 -6.94 -4.95
CA ALA A 53 9.83 -7.73 -6.04
C ALA A 53 9.01 -6.86 -7.01
N PRO A 54 8.95 -7.17 -8.33
CA PRO A 54 8.21 -6.37 -9.31
C PRO A 54 6.74 -6.13 -8.93
N GLU A 55 6.07 -7.15 -8.42
CA GLU A 55 4.66 -7.14 -8.02
C GLU A 55 4.46 -6.22 -6.82
N GLN A 56 5.32 -6.36 -5.79
CA GLN A 56 5.31 -5.49 -4.61
C GLN A 56 5.58 -4.03 -4.98
N TRP A 57 6.52 -3.78 -5.88
CA TRP A 57 6.80 -2.43 -6.37
C TRP A 57 5.59 -1.84 -7.10
N LYS A 58 4.94 -2.65 -7.93
CA LYS A 58 3.70 -2.25 -8.60
C LYS A 58 2.60 -1.92 -7.58
N GLU A 59 2.42 -2.72 -6.55
CA GLU A 59 1.45 -2.44 -5.49
C GLU A 59 1.72 -1.10 -4.80
N ILE A 60 2.97 -0.83 -4.41
CA ILE A 60 3.39 0.45 -3.81
C ILE A 60 3.05 1.62 -4.74
N MET A 61 3.39 1.49 -6.03
CA MET A 61 3.27 2.58 -7.01
C MET A 61 1.83 2.77 -7.53
N LEU A 62 0.96 1.78 -7.39
CA LEU A 62 -0.47 1.90 -7.69
C LEU A 62 -1.29 2.35 -6.47
N GLY A 63 -0.78 2.07 -5.27
CA GLY A 63 -1.39 2.39 -4.00
C GLY A 63 -1.28 3.85 -3.57
N PRO A 64 -1.75 4.17 -2.34
CA PRO A 64 -1.69 5.51 -1.77
C PRO A 64 -0.25 5.96 -1.48
N ASP A 65 0.65 5.00 -1.20
CA ASP A 65 2.05 5.27 -0.81
C ASP A 65 2.92 5.77 -1.98
N ARG A 66 2.40 5.74 -3.21
CA ARG A 66 3.10 6.25 -4.41
C ARG A 66 3.61 7.69 -4.26
N LEU A 67 2.98 8.51 -3.41
CA LEU A 67 3.41 9.88 -3.14
C LEU A 67 4.75 9.96 -2.39
N LEU A 68 5.11 8.90 -1.65
CA LEU A 68 6.39 8.78 -0.95
C LEU A 68 7.54 8.37 -1.89
N HIS A 69 7.20 7.92 -3.09
CA HIS A 69 8.12 7.37 -4.08
C HIS A 69 8.05 8.18 -5.39
N PRO A 70 8.58 9.42 -5.41
CA PRO A 70 8.58 10.24 -6.61
C PRO A 70 9.36 9.55 -7.74
N ILE A 71 8.79 9.57 -8.94
CA ILE A 71 9.39 9.02 -10.14
C ILE A 71 10.50 9.96 -10.62
N ARG A 72 11.70 9.46 -10.76
CA ARG A 72 12.87 10.23 -11.20
C ARG A 72 12.96 10.24 -12.70
N ILE A 73 12.99 11.41 -13.32
CA ILE A 73 13.25 11.55 -14.75
C ILE A 73 14.68 12.08 -14.92
N THR A 74 15.47 11.42 -15.75
CA THR A 74 16.83 11.86 -16.07
C THR A 74 16.84 12.58 -17.42
N PRO A 75 17.84 13.44 -17.68
CA PRO A 75 18.01 14.04 -19.02
C PRO A 75 18.06 12.99 -20.13
N ALA A 76 18.80 11.89 -19.92
CA ALA A 76 18.91 10.79 -20.89
C ALA A 76 17.57 10.10 -21.17
N MET A 77 16.67 10.03 -20.18
CA MET A 77 15.31 9.53 -20.44
C MET A 77 14.54 10.48 -21.35
N LEU A 78 14.66 11.80 -21.15
CA LEU A 78 13.98 12.79 -21.99
C LEU A 78 14.46 12.80 -23.45
N ASP A 79 15.66 12.30 -23.73
CA ASP A 79 16.14 12.13 -25.11
C ASP A 79 15.32 11.07 -25.89
N THR A 80 14.65 10.16 -25.18
CA THR A 80 13.88 9.05 -25.79
C THR A 80 12.40 9.05 -25.41
N LEU A 81 12.04 9.74 -24.33
CA LEU A 81 10.70 9.77 -23.74
C LEU A 81 10.04 11.12 -23.98
N ASP A 82 8.84 11.12 -24.55
CA ASP A 82 7.97 12.30 -24.53
C ASP A 82 7.29 12.44 -23.16
N ALA A 83 7.82 13.32 -22.32
CA ALA A 83 7.30 13.58 -20.98
C ALA A 83 5.84 14.07 -20.97
N ARG A 84 5.33 14.60 -22.08
CA ARG A 84 3.94 15.04 -22.19
C ARG A 84 2.95 13.89 -22.17
N LEU A 85 3.41 12.68 -22.50
CA LEU A 85 2.64 11.45 -22.50
C LEU A 85 2.63 10.75 -21.14
N LEU A 86 3.40 11.22 -20.16
CA LEU A 86 3.39 10.67 -18.81
C LEU A 86 2.09 10.99 -18.07
N ASP A 87 1.61 10.03 -17.28
CA ASP A 87 0.43 10.17 -16.45
C ASP A 87 0.66 11.19 -15.35
N ARG A 88 -0.13 12.27 -15.37
CA ARG A 88 -0.02 13.42 -14.46
C ARG A 88 -0.43 13.12 -13.01
N ARG A 89 -1.00 11.95 -12.75
CA ARG A 89 -1.36 11.51 -11.38
C ARG A 89 -0.13 11.15 -10.53
N TYR A 90 1.03 11.02 -11.17
CA TYR A 90 2.29 10.68 -10.52
C TYR A 90 3.14 11.92 -10.30
N HIS A 91 3.91 11.88 -9.22
CA HIS A 91 4.87 12.93 -8.89
C HIS A 91 6.20 12.61 -9.57
N TYR A 92 6.63 13.47 -10.49
CA TYR A 92 7.91 13.34 -11.19
C TYR A 92 8.89 14.40 -10.68
N ILE A 93 10.14 14.00 -10.51
CA ILE A 93 11.25 14.90 -10.14
C ILE A 93 12.38 14.74 -11.16
N MET A 94 13.02 15.84 -11.54
CA MET A 94 14.26 15.73 -12.32
C MET A 94 15.39 15.27 -11.43
N SER A 95 16.10 14.24 -11.87
CA SER A 95 17.31 13.73 -11.23
C SER A 95 18.48 13.85 -12.19
N HIS A 96 19.58 14.41 -11.69
CA HIS A 96 20.85 14.49 -12.42
C HIS A 96 21.70 13.24 -12.23
N GLU A 97 21.31 12.38 -11.27
CA GLU A 97 21.86 11.04 -11.18
C GLU A 97 21.33 10.26 -12.37
N GLN A 98 22.26 9.87 -13.25
CA GLN A 98 21.95 8.87 -14.25
C GLN A 98 21.44 7.65 -13.48
N ILE A 99 20.22 7.22 -13.77
CA ILE A 99 19.69 5.94 -13.29
C ILE A 99 20.49 4.88 -14.05
N MET A 100 21.78 4.75 -13.73
CA MET A 100 22.48 3.49 -13.87
C MET A 100 21.68 2.56 -13.00
N ALA A 101 21.04 1.54 -13.56
CA ALA A 101 20.59 0.42 -12.77
C ALA A 101 21.81 -0.08 -11.98
N PRO A 102 21.92 0.12 -10.65
CA PRO A 102 22.91 -0.60 -9.90
C PRO A 102 22.22 -1.88 -9.42
N TYR A 103 23.02 -2.91 -9.15
CA TYR A 103 22.60 -4.16 -8.49
C TYR A 103 21.95 -5.20 -9.42
N GLY A 104 22.82 -6.03 -10.00
CA GLY A 104 22.41 -7.22 -10.71
C GLY A 104 23.51 -8.12 -11.28
N GLU A 105 24.81 -7.85 -11.11
CA GLU A 105 25.82 -8.89 -11.21
C GLU A 105 26.27 -9.29 -9.81
N VAL A 106 25.63 -10.34 -9.29
CA VAL A 106 26.32 -11.25 -8.37
C VAL A 106 26.88 -12.36 -9.26
N ARG A 107 28.20 -12.40 -9.35
CA ARG A 107 28.95 -13.46 -10.04
C ARG A 107 28.64 -14.83 -9.47
#